data_AF-E8KDL3-F1
#
_entry.id   AF-E8KDL3-F1
#
_cell.length_a   1.000
_cell.length_b   1.000
_cell.length_c   1.000
_cell.angle_alpha   90.00
_cell.angle_beta   90.00
_cell.angle_gamma   90.00
#
_symmetry.space_group_name_H-M   'P 1'
#
loop_
_entity.id
_entity.type
_entity.pdbx_description
1 polymer ?
#
loop_
_entity_poly.entity_id
_entity_poly.type
_entity_poly.pdbx_seq_one_letter_code
_entity_poly.pdbx_strand_id
1 'polypeptide(L)'
;MGKKLIGVVSILLLMLLLIFNASKSNNNTYDNEFLTSLAKGLDKRWEVVARKRNVEKSIKDYRAYVNYELIEVKKYKNRKFKDPKLKNLADSYIEVLKDLKETTIKHKFVDSLFVEESNKLDDKRYELLLDINSISEIPVQDKNTLDSILRSGRAVKEFNRVYGILVDTFDAKNFVVEEVEDGSEKEKRYVGNFENTTGHYISYIDININFYDENDKIYSGFRFNTRYGWENGTKQSFEFSVPDSDTKFKYFKVILGENSFRYK
;
A
#
# COMPACT_ATOMS: atom_id res chain seq x y z
N MET A 1 5.05 62.98 43.65
CA MET A 1 5.10 62.47 42.26
C MET A 1 5.23 60.93 42.14
N GLY A 2 4.93 60.13 43.19
CA GLY A 2 5.32 58.71 43.22
C GLY A 2 4.22 57.65 43.07
N LYS A 3 2.91 57.98 43.18
CA LYS A 3 1.85 56.95 43.17
C LYS A 3 1.33 56.60 41.76
N LYS A 4 1.43 57.53 40.79
CA LYS A 4 1.00 57.29 39.40
C LYS A 4 2.02 56.49 38.57
N LEU A 5 3.32 56.57 38.89
CA LEU A 5 4.35 55.77 38.20
C LEU A 5 4.30 54.29 38.57
N ILE A 6 4.03 53.96 39.84
CA ILE A 6 4.00 52.57 40.33
C ILE A 6 2.85 51.78 39.68
N GLY A 7 1.67 52.39 39.51
CA GLY A 7 0.54 51.74 38.83
C GLY A 7 0.82 51.45 37.35
N VAL A 8 1.50 52.36 36.64
CA VAL A 8 1.85 52.19 35.22
C VAL A 8 2.91 51.11 35.05
N VAL A 9 3.93 51.05 35.92
CA VAL A 9 4.95 50.00 35.89
C VAL A 9 4.36 48.61 36.19
N SER A 10 3.42 48.51 37.15
CA SER A 10 2.73 47.26 37.45
C SER A 10 1.84 46.76 36.30
N ILE A 11 1.15 47.67 35.61
CA ILE A 11 0.35 47.32 34.42
C ILE A 11 1.25 46.89 33.25
N LEU A 12 2.41 47.53 33.08
CA LEU A 12 3.38 47.16 32.05
C LEU A 12 3.99 45.77 32.33
N LEU A 13 4.28 45.44 33.59
CA LEU A 13 4.76 44.12 33.99
C LEU A 13 3.71 43.02 33.78
N LEU A 14 2.43 43.30 34.09
CA LEU A 14 1.33 42.36 33.82
C LEU A 14 1.11 42.15 32.32
N MET A 15 1.23 43.20 31.49
CA MET A 15 1.16 43.06 30.04
C MET A 15 2.35 42.26 29.48
N LEU A 16 3.56 42.44 30.01
CA LEU A 16 4.74 41.64 29.66
C LEU A 16 4.58 40.16 30.04
N LEU A 17 3.97 39.85 31.19
CA LEU A 17 3.64 38.49 31.62
C LEU A 17 2.55 37.83 30.74
N LEU A 18 1.55 38.60 30.30
CA LEU A 18 0.53 38.12 29.36
C LEU A 18 1.11 37.88 27.96
N ILE A 19 2.05 38.73 27.51
CA ILE A 19 2.77 38.54 26.24
C ILE A 19 3.74 37.35 26.34
N PHE A 20 4.40 37.12 27.48
CA PHE A 20 5.26 35.96 27.70
C PHE A 20 4.49 34.62 27.76
N ASN A 21 3.25 34.63 28.27
CA ASN A 21 2.38 33.45 28.22
C ASN A 21 1.75 33.24 26.83
N ALA A 22 1.48 34.31 26.07
CA ALA A 22 0.99 34.23 24.69
C ALA A 22 2.10 33.88 23.68
N SER A 23 3.38 34.17 24.00
CA SER A 23 4.54 33.85 23.17
C SER A 23 5.13 32.46 23.40
N LYS A 24 4.59 31.69 24.36
CA LYS A 24 4.71 30.23 24.33
C LYS A 24 3.87 29.75 23.15
N SER A 25 4.43 29.86 21.94
CA SER A 25 3.91 29.12 20.81
C SER A 25 3.97 27.67 21.23
N ASN A 26 2.81 27.12 21.59
CA ASN A 26 2.63 25.70 21.73
C ASN A 26 2.83 25.16 20.31
N ASN A 27 4.08 24.97 19.91
CA ASN A 27 4.51 24.05 18.86
C ASN A 27 4.20 22.62 19.34
N ASN A 28 2.96 22.40 19.80
CA ASN A 28 2.47 21.10 20.23
C ASN A 28 2.38 20.28 18.96
N THR A 29 3.28 19.31 18.87
CA THR A 29 3.28 18.29 17.84
C THR A 29 2.47 17.12 18.32
N TYR A 30 1.78 16.43 17.41
CA TYR A 30 0.75 15.46 17.75
C TYR A 30 1.21 14.00 17.58
N ASP A 31 2.52 13.75 17.51
CA ASP A 31 3.12 12.44 17.24
C ASP A 31 2.67 11.40 18.29
N ASN A 32 2.81 11.72 19.58
CA ASN A 32 2.46 10.81 20.67
C ASN A 32 0.94 10.64 20.81
N GLU A 33 0.18 11.72 20.65
CA GLU A 33 -1.27 11.70 20.67
C GLU A 33 -1.82 10.85 19.51
N PHE A 34 -1.22 10.96 18.32
CA PHE A 34 -1.54 10.11 17.18
C PHE A 34 -1.30 8.63 17.49
N LEU A 35 -0.10 8.27 17.96
CA LEU A 35 0.25 6.88 18.29
C LEU A 35 -0.68 6.31 19.37
N THR A 36 -1.02 7.10 20.39
CA THR A 36 -1.95 6.70 21.45
C THR A 36 -3.38 6.50 20.92
N SER A 37 -3.86 7.41 20.06
CA SER A 37 -5.16 7.26 19.40
C SER A 37 -5.20 6.09 18.42
N LEU A 38 -4.12 5.85 17.69
CA LEU A 38 -3.96 4.70 16.80
C LEU A 38 -4.05 3.40 17.60
N ALA A 39 -3.28 3.29 18.69
CA ALA A 39 -3.32 2.13 19.58
C ALA A 39 -4.73 1.86 20.11
N LYS A 40 -5.41 2.90 20.61
CA LYS A 40 -6.79 2.81 21.11
C LYS A 40 -7.77 2.29 20.05
N GLY A 41 -7.65 2.77 18.81
CA GLY A 41 -8.48 2.32 17.69
C GLY A 41 -8.22 0.86 17.33
N LEU A 42 -6.94 0.47 17.29
CA LEU A 42 -6.50 -0.90 17.01
C LEU A 42 -7.01 -1.89 18.06
N ASP A 43 -6.75 -1.63 19.34
CA ASP A 43 -7.20 -2.48 20.44
C ASP A 43 -8.72 -2.64 20.41
N LYS A 44 -9.46 -1.56 20.12
CA LYS A 44 -10.91 -1.64 20.03
C LYS A 44 -11.39 -2.50 18.85
N ARG A 45 -10.76 -2.38 17.69
CA ARG A 45 -11.06 -3.24 16.54
C ARG A 45 -10.81 -4.70 16.89
N TRP A 46 -9.65 -5.01 17.45
CA TRP A 46 -9.26 -6.39 17.75
C TRP A 46 -10.14 -7.03 18.83
N GLU A 47 -10.50 -6.29 19.88
CA GLU A 47 -11.45 -6.70 20.92
C GLU A 47 -12.78 -7.18 20.31
N VAL A 48 -13.34 -6.41 19.37
CA VAL A 48 -14.64 -6.73 18.76
C VAL A 48 -14.51 -7.87 17.74
N VAL A 49 -13.44 -7.89 16.94
CA VAL A 49 -13.16 -8.99 16.00
C VAL A 49 -13.01 -10.32 16.75
N ALA A 50 -12.32 -10.34 17.89
CA ALA A 50 -12.14 -11.53 18.71
C ALA A 50 -13.48 -12.07 19.25
N ARG A 51 -14.39 -11.20 19.68
CA ARG A 51 -15.74 -11.59 20.14
C ARG A 51 -16.62 -12.19 19.04
N LYS A 52 -16.34 -11.87 17.76
CA LYS A 52 -17.11 -12.32 16.60
C LYS A 52 -16.39 -13.40 15.78
N ARG A 53 -15.40 -14.09 16.34
CA ARG A 53 -14.57 -15.06 15.61
C ARG A 53 -15.37 -16.20 14.97
N ASN A 54 -16.42 -16.68 15.64
CA ASN A 54 -17.21 -17.85 15.23
C ASN A 54 -18.59 -17.48 14.66
N VAL A 55 -18.77 -16.23 14.21
CA VAL A 55 -20.03 -15.73 13.68
C VAL A 55 -19.79 -15.19 12.28
N GLU A 56 -20.72 -15.44 11.36
CA GLU A 56 -20.69 -14.85 10.03
C GLU A 56 -20.69 -13.32 10.13
N LYS A 57 -19.77 -12.68 9.41
CA LYS A 57 -19.56 -11.23 9.47
C LYS A 57 -20.37 -10.59 8.35
N SER A 58 -21.18 -9.61 8.71
CA SER A 58 -21.88 -8.76 7.74
C SER A 58 -20.98 -7.60 7.27
N ILE A 59 -21.34 -6.94 6.17
CA ILE A 59 -20.72 -5.68 5.75
C ILE A 59 -20.78 -4.61 6.86
N LYS A 60 -21.85 -4.62 7.67
CA LYS A 60 -22.00 -3.71 8.81
C LYS A 60 -20.93 -3.96 9.88
N ASP A 61 -20.50 -5.21 10.06
CA ASP A 61 -19.43 -5.56 10.99
C ASP A 61 -18.08 -5.03 10.50
N TYR A 62 -17.73 -5.26 9.23
CA TYR A 62 -16.52 -4.68 8.63
C TYR A 62 -16.51 -3.16 8.70
N ARG A 63 -17.64 -2.51 8.42
CA ARG A 63 -17.78 -1.05 8.55
C ARG A 63 -17.55 -0.59 9.99
N ALA A 64 -18.03 -1.34 10.98
CA ALA A 64 -17.79 -1.02 12.39
C ALA A 64 -16.30 -1.15 12.74
N TYR A 65 -15.63 -2.22 12.29
CA TYR A 65 -14.20 -2.44 12.51
C TYR A 65 -13.34 -1.28 12.03
N VAL A 66 -13.57 -0.83 10.79
CA VAL A 66 -12.86 0.32 10.21
C VAL A 66 -13.16 1.62 10.97
N ASN A 67 -14.41 1.82 11.39
CA ASN A 67 -14.80 3.03 12.13
C ASN A 67 -14.16 3.13 13.52
N TYR A 68 -13.91 2.01 14.22
CA TYR A 68 -13.23 2.04 15.52
C TYR A 68 -11.86 2.71 15.44
N GLU A 69 -11.14 2.46 14.35
CA GLU A 69 -9.85 3.09 14.10
C GLU A 69 -10.02 4.51 13.58
N LEU A 70 -10.83 4.69 12.54
CA LEU A 70 -10.95 5.97 11.82
C LEU A 70 -11.44 7.10 12.73
N ILE A 71 -12.36 6.85 13.67
CA ILE A 71 -12.86 7.87 14.60
C ILE A 71 -11.75 8.42 15.49
N GLU A 72 -10.80 7.58 15.91
CA GLU A 72 -9.70 7.98 16.78
C GLU A 72 -8.65 8.78 16.02
N VAL A 73 -8.36 8.42 14.76
CA VAL A 73 -7.23 8.99 14.02
C VAL A 73 -7.59 10.11 13.02
N LYS A 74 -8.84 10.20 12.53
CA LYS A 74 -9.19 11.18 11.47
C LYS A 74 -8.88 12.63 11.83
N LYS A 75 -8.90 12.97 13.13
CA LYS A 75 -8.63 14.32 13.64
C LYS A 75 -7.18 14.79 13.43
N TYR A 76 -6.26 13.89 13.07
CA TYR A 76 -4.84 14.20 12.88
C TYR A 76 -4.46 14.65 11.46
N LYS A 77 -5.37 14.52 10.47
CA LYS A 77 -5.11 14.90 9.07
C LYS A 77 -4.52 16.31 8.91
N ASN A 78 -5.05 17.26 9.69
CA ASN A 78 -4.67 18.68 9.63
C ASN A 78 -3.83 19.10 10.85
N ARG A 79 -3.23 18.15 11.57
CA ARG A 79 -2.39 18.43 12.75
C ARG A 79 -0.92 18.46 12.37
N LYS A 80 -0.15 19.26 13.12
CA LYS A 80 1.30 19.37 12.94
C LYS A 80 2.00 18.23 13.68
N PHE A 81 2.93 17.57 13.02
CA PHE A 81 3.78 16.54 13.61
C PHE A 81 5.21 17.07 13.68
N LYS A 82 5.98 16.53 14.62
CA LYS A 82 7.42 16.77 14.72
C LYS A 82 8.14 16.00 13.64
N ASP A 83 7.77 14.73 13.46
CA ASP A 83 8.32 13.87 12.42
C ASP A 83 7.49 13.98 11.13
N PRO A 84 8.04 14.56 10.04
CA PRO A 84 7.33 14.66 8.77
C PRO A 84 7.08 13.30 8.11
N LYS A 85 7.93 12.30 8.37
CA LYS A 85 7.72 10.93 7.89
C LYS A 85 6.52 10.30 8.61
N LEU A 86 6.42 10.48 9.94
CA LEU A 86 5.24 10.03 10.69
C LEU A 86 3.97 10.74 10.24
N LYS A 87 4.02 12.04 9.91
CA LYS A 87 2.89 12.78 9.32
C LYS A 87 2.40 12.12 8.03
N ASN A 88 3.32 11.83 7.11
CA ASN A 88 2.97 11.25 5.82
C ASN A 88 2.35 9.85 5.99
N LEU A 89 2.94 9.01 6.85
CA LEU A 89 2.39 7.70 7.16
C LEU A 89 1.00 7.79 7.83
N ALA A 90 0.81 8.71 8.77
CA ALA A 90 -0.47 8.96 9.41
C ALA A 90 -1.54 9.39 8.39
N ASP A 91 -1.18 10.26 7.44
CA ASP A 91 -2.08 10.68 6.38
C ASP A 91 -2.47 9.53 5.46
N SER A 92 -1.50 8.73 5.01
CA SER A 92 -1.74 7.54 4.19
C SER A 92 -2.62 6.52 4.92
N TYR A 93 -2.38 6.32 6.22
CA TYR A 93 -3.18 5.43 7.06
C TYR A 93 -4.64 5.88 7.13
N ILE A 94 -4.87 7.19 7.34
CA ILE A 94 -6.20 7.77 7.38
C ILE A 94 -6.91 7.61 6.03
N GLU A 95 -6.21 7.79 4.90
CA GLU A 95 -6.81 7.57 3.58
C GLU A 95 -7.17 6.10 3.35
N VAL A 96 -6.28 5.15 3.67
CA VAL A 96 -6.59 3.71 3.56
C VAL A 96 -7.82 3.32 4.40
N LEU A 97 -7.97 3.88 5.61
CA LEU A 97 -9.18 3.66 6.42
C LEU A 97 -10.45 4.26 5.79
N LYS A 98 -10.35 5.39 5.09
CA LYS A 98 -11.49 5.95 4.35
C LYS A 98 -11.84 5.07 3.15
N ASP A 99 -10.84 4.59 2.41
CA ASP A 99 -11.05 3.69 1.27
C ASP A 99 -11.69 2.37 1.73
N LEU A 100 -11.20 1.77 2.82
CA LEU A 100 -11.81 0.59 3.44
C LEU A 100 -13.27 0.84 3.79
N LYS A 101 -13.57 2.00 4.39
CA LYS A 101 -14.94 2.37 4.75
C LYS A 101 -15.81 2.52 3.51
N GLU A 102 -15.30 3.15 2.47
CA GLU A 102 -16.00 3.33 1.20
C GLU A 102 -16.27 1.99 0.50
N THR A 103 -15.31 1.06 0.50
CA THR A 103 -15.53 -0.32 0.06
C THR A 103 -16.68 -0.97 0.83
N THR A 104 -16.79 -0.77 2.15
CA THR A 104 -17.95 -1.28 2.89
C THR A 104 -19.28 -0.61 2.53
N ILE A 105 -19.29 0.56 1.88
CA ILE A 105 -20.50 1.28 1.46
C ILE A 105 -20.96 0.79 0.08
N LYS A 106 -20.01 0.54 -0.82
CA LYS A 106 -20.27 0.07 -2.19
C LYS A 106 -20.87 -1.33 -2.25
N HIS A 107 -20.55 -2.17 -1.28
CA HIS A 107 -20.98 -3.58 -1.24
C HIS A 107 -22.17 -3.81 -0.32
N LYS A 108 -23.11 -4.67 -0.76
CA LYS A 108 -24.30 -5.06 0.03
C LYS A 108 -24.04 -6.27 0.93
N PHE A 109 -23.20 -7.19 0.50
CA PHE A 109 -22.87 -8.44 1.18
C PHE A 109 -21.36 -8.68 1.18
N VAL A 110 -20.89 -9.59 2.02
CA VAL A 110 -19.49 -10.04 2.03
C VAL A 110 -19.34 -11.10 0.94
N ASP A 111 -19.17 -10.65 -0.30
CA ASP A 111 -18.91 -11.51 -1.45
C ASP A 111 -17.41 -11.55 -1.80
N SER A 112 -17.05 -12.31 -2.84
CA SER A 112 -15.66 -12.47 -3.26
C SER A 112 -15.02 -11.15 -3.71
N LEU A 113 -15.79 -10.26 -4.34
CA LEU A 113 -15.28 -8.97 -4.81
C LEU A 113 -14.97 -8.06 -3.63
N PHE A 114 -15.87 -7.98 -2.65
CA PHE A 114 -15.62 -7.27 -1.40
C PHE A 114 -14.39 -7.82 -0.67
N VAL A 115 -14.25 -9.15 -0.56
CA VAL A 115 -13.09 -9.77 0.11
C VAL A 115 -11.79 -9.42 -0.61
N GLU A 116 -11.76 -9.49 -1.94
CA GLU A 116 -10.56 -9.14 -2.71
C GLU A 116 -10.17 -7.66 -2.52
N GLU A 117 -11.12 -6.74 -2.69
CA GLU A 117 -10.87 -5.30 -2.54
C GLU A 117 -10.45 -4.92 -1.11
N SER A 118 -11.13 -5.49 -0.11
CA SER A 118 -10.81 -5.22 1.30
C SER A 118 -9.47 -5.80 1.72
N ASN A 119 -9.11 -7.00 1.25
CA ASN A 119 -7.80 -7.60 1.54
C ASN A 119 -6.66 -6.74 1.00
N LYS A 120 -6.76 -6.24 -0.25
CA LYS A 120 -5.74 -5.33 -0.84
C LYS A 120 -5.53 -4.07 -0.01
N LEU A 121 -6.60 -3.54 0.58
CA LEU A 121 -6.53 -2.35 1.44
C LEU A 121 -6.03 -2.69 2.85
N ASP A 122 -6.41 -3.83 3.42
CA ASP A 122 -5.87 -4.30 4.71
C ASP A 122 -4.37 -4.64 4.60
N ASP A 123 -3.89 -5.14 3.47
CA ASP A 123 -2.46 -5.37 3.20
C ASP A 123 -1.68 -4.05 3.23
N LYS A 124 -2.16 -3.01 2.53
CA LYS A 124 -1.61 -1.65 2.63
C LYS A 124 -1.66 -1.10 4.05
N ARG A 125 -2.75 -1.36 4.78
CA ARG A 125 -2.89 -0.98 6.18
C ARG A 125 -1.82 -1.66 7.05
N TYR A 126 -1.50 -2.93 6.81
CA TYR A 126 -0.45 -3.65 7.54
C TYR A 126 0.96 -3.13 7.22
N GLU A 127 1.27 -2.81 5.97
CA GLU A 127 2.53 -2.15 5.60
C GLU A 127 2.69 -0.80 6.32
N LEU A 128 1.62 0.01 6.35
CA LEU A 128 1.63 1.30 7.05
C LEU A 128 1.81 1.14 8.56
N LEU A 129 1.17 0.16 9.18
CA LEU A 129 1.37 -0.13 10.60
C LEU A 129 2.81 -0.57 10.89
N LEU A 130 3.42 -1.37 10.00
CA LEU A 130 4.83 -1.73 10.09
C LEU A 130 5.74 -0.50 10.05
N ASP A 131 5.51 0.39 9.09
CA ASP A 131 6.35 1.58 8.91
C ASP A 131 6.15 2.60 10.04
N ILE A 132 4.92 2.77 10.53
CA ILE A 132 4.62 3.62 11.70
C ILE A 132 5.32 3.07 12.95
N ASN A 133 5.17 1.76 13.22
CA ASN A 133 5.76 1.12 14.39
C ASN A 133 7.30 1.15 14.35
N SER A 134 7.89 1.23 13.15
CA SER A 134 9.35 1.34 12.97
C SER A 134 9.88 2.75 13.25
N ILE A 135 9.03 3.79 13.23
CA ILE A 135 9.40 5.15 13.67
C ILE A 135 9.33 5.25 15.19
N SER A 136 8.22 4.79 15.75
CA SER A 136 7.98 4.75 17.19
C SER A 136 6.98 3.66 17.48
N GLU A 137 7.24 2.88 18.54
CA GLU A 137 6.41 1.74 18.90
C GLU A 137 4.96 2.18 19.14
N ILE A 138 4.00 1.46 18.55
CA ILE A 138 2.58 1.71 18.76
C ILE A 138 2.20 1.14 20.14
N PRO A 139 1.70 1.96 21.07
CA PRO A 139 1.47 1.55 22.46
C PRO A 139 0.14 0.79 22.63
N VAL A 140 -0.09 -0.27 21.85
CA VAL A 140 -1.27 -1.14 21.98
C VAL A 140 -1.23 -1.98 23.26
N GLN A 141 -2.40 -2.43 23.71
CA GLN A 141 -2.52 -3.42 24.78
C GLN A 141 -2.28 -4.85 24.27
N ASP A 142 -2.83 -5.19 23.10
CA ASP A 142 -2.65 -6.53 22.52
C ASP A 142 -1.40 -6.61 21.62
N LYS A 143 -0.24 -6.79 22.27
CA LYS A 143 1.05 -6.91 21.59
C LYS A 143 1.14 -8.11 20.65
N ASN A 144 0.49 -9.23 21.00
CA ASN A 144 0.50 -10.43 20.17
C ASN A 144 -0.20 -10.20 18.82
N THR A 145 -1.35 -9.52 18.84
CA THR A 145 -2.06 -9.17 17.60
C THR A 145 -1.26 -8.16 16.78
N LEU A 146 -0.62 -7.17 17.41
CA LEU A 146 0.27 -6.25 16.71
C LEU A 146 1.44 -7.00 16.05
N ASP A 147 2.16 -7.86 16.77
CA ASP A 147 3.29 -8.62 16.22
C ASP A 147 2.88 -9.48 15.02
N SER A 148 1.69 -10.11 15.08
CA SER A 148 1.15 -10.84 13.94
C SER A 148 0.90 -9.94 12.74
N ILE A 149 0.34 -8.75 12.95
CA ILE A 149 0.08 -7.77 11.88
C ILE A 149 1.39 -7.23 11.30
N LEU A 150 2.39 -6.93 12.14
CA LEU A 150 3.70 -6.46 11.69
C LEU A 150 4.42 -7.54 10.86
N ARG A 151 4.28 -8.82 11.22
CA ARG A 151 4.78 -9.94 10.42
C ARG A 151 4.08 -10.01 9.05
N SER A 152 2.75 -9.88 9.02
CA SER A 152 2.00 -9.82 7.76
C SER A 152 2.41 -8.62 6.90
N GLY A 153 2.54 -7.42 7.49
CA GLY A 153 3.01 -6.23 6.79
C GLY A 153 4.42 -6.40 6.20
N ARG A 154 5.31 -7.13 6.89
CA ARG A 154 6.64 -7.46 6.35
C ARG A 154 6.56 -8.41 5.16
N ALA A 155 5.69 -9.42 5.22
CA ALA A 155 5.47 -10.35 4.12
C ALA A 155 4.87 -9.66 2.89
N VAL A 156 3.88 -8.78 3.08
CA VAL A 156 3.29 -7.97 1.99
C VAL A 156 4.34 -7.06 1.37
N LYS A 157 5.12 -6.35 2.19
CA LYS A 157 6.17 -5.45 1.70
C LYS A 157 7.23 -6.17 0.89
N GLU A 158 7.60 -7.37 1.33
CA GLU A 158 8.54 -8.22 0.61
C GLU A 158 7.95 -8.77 -0.69
N PHE A 159 6.69 -9.21 -0.65
CA PHE A 159 5.95 -9.61 -1.86
C PHE A 159 5.91 -8.47 -2.88
N ASN A 160 5.54 -7.25 -2.46
CA ASN A 160 5.48 -6.09 -3.33
C ASN A 160 6.84 -5.72 -3.92
N ARG A 161 7.93 -5.82 -3.13
CA ARG A 161 9.30 -5.60 -3.60
C ARG A 161 9.67 -6.60 -4.69
N VAL A 162 9.48 -7.89 -4.41
CA VAL A 162 9.83 -8.98 -5.33
C VAL A 162 8.98 -8.91 -6.61
N TYR A 163 7.66 -8.74 -6.46
CA TYR A 163 6.74 -8.61 -7.58
C TYR A 163 7.07 -7.39 -8.44
N GLY A 164 7.40 -6.25 -7.83
CA GLY A 164 7.83 -5.03 -8.52
C GLY A 164 9.08 -5.24 -9.37
N ILE A 165 10.10 -5.93 -8.84
CA ILE A 165 11.31 -6.30 -9.61
C ILE A 165 10.94 -7.12 -10.85
N LEU A 166 10.00 -8.06 -10.73
CA LEU A 166 9.56 -8.88 -11.86
C LEU A 166 8.75 -8.07 -12.87
N VAL A 167 7.87 -7.16 -12.42
CA VAL A 167 7.15 -6.23 -13.31
C VAL A 167 8.15 -5.41 -14.13
N ASP A 168 9.17 -4.84 -13.48
CA ASP A 168 10.21 -4.07 -14.16
C ASP A 168 11.07 -4.93 -15.09
N THR A 169 11.34 -6.19 -14.72
CA THR A 169 12.09 -7.15 -15.54
C THR A 169 11.34 -7.50 -16.82
N PHE A 170 10.03 -7.76 -16.72
CA PHE A 170 9.17 -8.13 -17.83
C PHE A 170 8.55 -6.94 -18.57
N ASP A 171 8.98 -5.71 -18.30
CA ASP A 171 8.56 -4.54 -19.07
C ASP A 171 8.81 -4.79 -20.58
N ALA A 172 7.83 -4.45 -21.41
CA ALA A 172 7.86 -4.65 -22.86
C ALA A 172 9.14 -4.11 -23.51
N LYS A 173 9.68 -2.99 -22.99
CA LYS A 173 10.90 -2.36 -23.51
C LYS A 173 12.18 -3.22 -23.35
N ASN A 174 12.15 -4.22 -22.47
CA ASN A 174 13.31 -5.07 -22.20
C ASN A 174 13.40 -6.27 -23.14
N PHE A 175 12.39 -6.49 -23.98
CA PHE A 175 12.43 -7.53 -25.02
C PHE A 175 13.12 -6.99 -26.27
N VAL A 176 13.96 -7.82 -26.87
CA VAL A 176 14.59 -7.56 -28.16
C VAL A 176 13.70 -8.13 -29.26
N VAL A 177 13.51 -7.37 -30.33
CA VAL A 177 12.74 -7.81 -31.51
C VAL A 177 13.68 -8.45 -32.52
N GLU A 178 13.32 -9.64 -32.95
CA GLU A 178 13.93 -10.34 -34.06
C GLU A 178 12.87 -10.49 -35.16
N GLU A 179 13.19 -10.08 -36.38
CA GLU A 179 12.34 -10.35 -37.54
C GLU A 179 12.54 -11.81 -37.96
N VAL A 180 11.45 -12.58 -38.02
CA VAL A 180 11.50 -13.98 -38.43
C VAL A 180 10.66 -14.12 -39.69
N GLU A 181 11.30 -14.54 -40.79
CA GLU A 181 10.62 -14.97 -42.01
C GLU A 181 10.40 -16.49 -41.95
N ASP A 182 9.37 -16.94 -41.22
CA ASP A 182 8.92 -18.34 -41.26
C ASP A 182 7.48 -18.40 -41.79
N GLY A 183 7.34 -18.77 -43.07
CA GLY A 183 6.04 -18.91 -43.74
C GLY A 183 5.56 -17.69 -44.54
N SER A 184 4.26 -17.65 -44.85
CA SER A 184 3.63 -16.63 -45.72
C SER A 184 3.23 -15.33 -45.01
N GLU A 185 3.24 -15.32 -43.68
CA GLU A 185 2.91 -14.14 -42.86
C GLU A 185 4.14 -13.71 -42.07
N LYS A 186 4.44 -12.40 -42.08
CA LYS A 186 5.56 -11.85 -41.32
C LYS A 186 5.23 -11.88 -39.83
N GLU A 187 6.17 -12.31 -39.00
CA GLU A 187 6.05 -12.27 -37.54
C GLU A 187 7.21 -11.51 -36.91
N LYS A 188 6.92 -10.79 -35.81
CA LYS A 188 7.92 -10.19 -34.93
C LYS A 188 8.09 -11.10 -33.72
N ARG A 189 9.27 -11.69 -33.56
CA ARG A 189 9.63 -12.47 -32.38
C ARG A 189 10.23 -11.55 -31.33
N TYR A 190 9.73 -11.63 -30.11
CA TYR A 190 10.24 -10.90 -28.96
C TYR A 190 10.98 -11.87 -28.05
N VAL A 191 12.25 -11.59 -27.78
CA VAL A 191 13.12 -12.43 -26.95
C VAL A 191 13.63 -11.62 -25.76
N GLY A 192 13.42 -12.15 -24.56
CA GLY A 192 13.87 -11.59 -23.29
C GLY A 192 14.74 -12.57 -22.54
N ASN A 193 16.04 -12.29 -22.44
CA ASN A 193 16.98 -13.09 -21.65
C ASN A 193 17.20 -12.43 -20.29
N PHE A 194 16.33 -12.75 -19.33
CA PHE A 194 16.27 -12.05 -18.05
C PHE A 194 16.98 -12.82 -16.95
N GLU A 195 17.61 -12.08 -16.04
CA GLU A 195 18.19 -12.62 -14.82
C GLU A 195 17.23 -12.41 -13.64
N ASN A 196 17.03 -13.45 -12.82
CA ASN A 196 16.28 -13.29 -11.57
C ASN A 196 17.14 -12.55 -10.56
N THR A 197 16.83 -11.28 -10.33
CA THR A 197 17.51 -10.41 -9.37
C THR A 197 16.69 -10.16 -8.10
N THR A 198 15.63 -10.95 -7.89
CA THR A 198 14.67 -10.72 -6.80
C THR A 198 15.24 -11.03 -5.41
N GLY A 199 16.31 -11.82 -5.32
CA GLY A 199 16.83 -12.37 -4.07
C GLY A 199 16.15 -13.68 -3.65
N HIS A 200 15.20 -14.18 -4.43
CA HIS A 200 14.37 -15.35 -4.11
C HIS A 200 14.35 -16.38 -5.23
N TYR A 201 14.06 -17.64 -4.88
CA TYR A 201 13.70 -18.63 -5.87
C TYR A 201 12.24 -18.41 -6.31
N ILE A 202 12.01 -18.13 -7.59
CA ILE A 202 10.66 -18.01 -8.12
C ILE A 202 10.15 -19.40 -8.48
N SER A 203 9.18 -19.88 -7.72
CA SER A 203 8.62 -21.22 -7.90
C SER A 203 7.48 -21.26 -8.92
N TYR A 204 6.79 -20.14 -9.10
CA TYR A 204 5.70 -20.02 -10.05
C TYR A 204 5.42 -18.53 -10.33
N ILE A 205 5.35 -18.18 -11.60
CA ILE A 205 4.82 -16.90 -12.06
C ILE A 205 3.99 -17.10 -13.33
N ASP A 206 2.82 -16.47 -13.32
CA ASP A 206 1.91 -16.43 -14.44
C ASP A 206 2.11 -15.12 -15.21
N ILE A 207 2.40 -15.22 -16.51
CA ILE A 207 2.70 -14.07 -17.36
C ILE A 207 1.71 -14.08 -18.51
N ASN A 208 0.97 -12.98 -18.67
CA ASN A 208 0.05 -12.77 -19.78
C ASN A 208 0.59 -11.66 -20.67
N ILE A 209 0.67 -11.91 -21.97
CA ILE A 209 1.01 -10.91 -22.99
C ILE A 209 -0.27 -10.55 -23.71
N ASN A 210 -0.75 -9.32 -23.55
CA ASN A 210 -1.96 -8.86 -24.23
C ASN A 210 -1.59 -7.89 -25.36
N PHE A 211 -2.27 -8.03 -26.50
CA PHE A 211 -2.08 -7.17 -27.67
C PHE A 211 -3.15 -6.11 -27.78
N TYR A 212 -2.73 -4.89 -28.12
CA TYR A 212 -3.55 -3.70 -28.17
C TYR A 212 -3.45 -3.00 -29.52
N ASP A 213 -4.55 -2.41 -29.98
CA ASP A 213 -4.53 -1.45 -31.08
C ASP A 213 -4.17 -0.03 -30.61
N GLU A 214 -4.27 0.95 -31.50
CA GLU A 214 -4.04 2.38 -31.21
C GLU A 214 -5.06 3.00 -30.23
N ASN A 215 -6.20 2.33 -30.00
CA ASN A 215 -7.28 2.78 -29.14
C ASN A 215 -7.34 1.99 -27.81
N ASP A 216 -6.27 1.30 -27.44
CA ASP A 216 -6.16 0.46 -26.23
C ASP A 216 -7.16 -0.70 -26.17
N LYS A 217 -7.72 -1.13 -27.32
CA LYS A 217 -8.59 -2.30 -27.36
C LYS A 217 -7.77 -3.59 -27.39
N ILE A 218 -8.13 -4.55 -26.54
CA ILE A 218 -7.50 -5.87 -26.48
C ILE A 218 -8.01 -6.77 -27.61
N TYR A 219 -7.12 -7.45 -28.31
CA TYR A 219 -7.49 -8.38 -29.40
C TYR A 219 -7.15 -9.84 -29.13
N SER A 220 -6.04 -10.11 -28.45
CA SER A 220 -5.58 -11.46 -28.14
C SER A 220 -4.59 -11.41 -26.98
N GLY A 221 -4.33 -12.58 -26.38
CA GLY A 221 -3.23 -12.71 -25.43
C GLY A 221 -2.65 -14.11 -25.36
N PHE A 222 -1.37 -14.17 -25.02
CA PHE A 222 -0.62 -15.40 -24.75
C PHE A 222 -0.35 -15.52 -23.26
N ARG A 223 -0.42 -16.75 -22.75
CA ARG A 223 -0.16 -17.03 -21.34
C ARG A 223 1.02 -17.97 -21.20
N PHE A 224 2.06 -17.51 -20.50
CA PHE A 224 3.19 -18.33 -20.07
C PHE A 224 2.94 -18.75 -18.64
N ASN A 225 2.86 -20.06 -18.43
CA ASN A 225 2.96 -20.64 -17.10
C ASN A 225 4.40 -21.06 -16.87
N THR A 226 5.14 -20.26 -16.13
CA THR A 226 6.51 -20.60 -15.76
C THR A 226 6.45 -21.47 -14.49
N ARG A 227 6.05 -22.73 -14.67
CA ARG A 227 6.18 -23.76 -13.62
C ARG A 227 7.61 -24.25 -13.45
N TYR A 228 8.53 -23.69 -14.23
CA TYR A 228 9.95 -23.97 -14.15
C TYR A 228 10.55 -23.04 -13.10
N GLY A 229 11.13 -23.63 -12.05
CA GLY A 229 11.83 -22.89 -11.02
C GLY A 229 12.84 -21.91 -11.60
N TRP A 230 12.86 -20.69 -11.10
CA TRP A 230 13.82 -19.67 -11.52
C TRP A 230 14.67 -19.27 -10.32
N GLU A 231 15.89 -19.83 -10.28
CA GLU A 231 16.87 -19.59 -9.22
C GLU A 231 17.38 -18.14 -9.27
N ASN A 232 17.61 -17.56 -8.10
CA ASN A 232 18.20 -16.23 -8.00
C ASN A 232 19.60 -16.20 -8.63
N GLY A 233 19.89 -15.14 -9.39
CA GLY A 233 21.14 -14.94 -10.14
C GLY A 233 21.25 -15.78 -11.42
N THR A 234 20.21 -16.54 -11.79
CA THR A 234 20.21 -17.31 -13.04
C THR A 234 19.41 -16.62 -14.13
N LYS A 235 19.82 -16.83 -15.38
CA LYS A 235 19.13 -16.32 -16.56
C LYS A 235 18.13 -17.32 -17.11
N GLN A 236 16.98 -16.84 -17.55
CA GLN A 236 16.01 -17.59 -18.33
C GLN A 236 15.62 -16.80 -19.58
N SER A 237 15.40 -17.54 -20.67
CA SER A 237 14.93 -16.97 -21.92
C SER A 237 13.40 -17.06 -21.97
N PHE A 238 12.76 -15.94 -22.30
CA PHE A 238 11.33 -15.83 -22.51
C PHE A 238 11.09 -15.31 -23.91
N GLU A 239 10.30 -16.03 -24.69
CA GLU A 239 10.05 -15.66 -26.07
C GLU A 239 8.59 -15.81 -26.46
N PHE A 240 8.14 -14.92 -27.33
CA PHE A 240 6.82 -14.98 -27.93
C PHE A 240 6.85 -14.29 -29.30
N SER A 241 6.01 -14.78 -30.20
CA SER A 241 5.81 -14.14 -31.50
C SER A 241 4.53 -13.32 -31.50
N VAL A 242 4.56 -12.21 -32.23
CA VAL A 242 3.39 -11.39 -32.53
C VAL A 242 3.27 -11.32 -34.05
N PRO A 243 2.06 -11.56 -34.62
CA PRO A 243 1.84 -11.33 -36.04
C PRO A 243 2.21 -9.90 -36.41
N ASP A 244 3.00 -9.72 -37.47
CA ASP A 244 3.41 -8.41 -37.96
C ASP A 244 2.26 -7.77 -38.74
N SER A 245 1.28 -7.27 -37.99
CA SER A 245 0.07 -6.66 -38.53
C SER A 245 0.02 -5.18 -38.17
N ASP A 246 0.59 -4.35 -39.05
CA ASP A 246 0.52 -2.89 -38.97
C ASP A 246 -0.92 -2.34 -38.88
N THR A 247 -1.91 -3.16 -39.26
CA THR A 247 -3.33 -2.79 -39.30
C THR A 247 -4.15 -3.24 -38.09
N LYS A 248 -3.67 -4.20 -37.27
CA LYS A 248 -4.45 -4.76 -36.15
C LYS A 248 -3.87 -4.50 -34.77
N PHE A 249 -2.56 -4.59 -34.58
CA PHE A 249 -1.93 -4.47 -33.26
C PHE A 249 -0.80 -3.44 -33.32
N LYS A 250 -0.73 -2.55 -32.34
CA LYS A 250 0.28 -1.49 -32.26
C LYS A 250 1.33 -1.74 -31.19
N TYR A 251 0.92 -2.33 -30.07
CA TYR A 251 1.81 -2.61 -28.95
C TYR A 251 1.28 -3.79 -28.12
N PHE A 252 2.12 -4.30 -27.22
CA PHE A 252 1.72 -5.32 -26.24
C PHE A 252 1.98 -4.82 -24.82
N LYS A 253 1.28 -5.41 -23.85
CA LYS A 253 1.59 -5.24 -22.42
C LYS A 253 1.84 -6.61 -21.81
N VAL A 254 2.85 -6.68 -20.95
CA VAL A 254 3.11 -7.85 -20.11
C VAL A 254 2.43 -7.65 -18.77
N ILE A 255 1.62 -8.62 -18.38
CA ILE A 255 0.81 -8.59 -17.16
C ILE A 255 1.15 -9.82 -16.33
N LEU A 256 1.65 -9.58 -15.13
CA LEU A 256 1.94 -10.65 -14.17
C LEU A 256 0.68 -10.97 -13.35
N GLY A 257 0.45 -12.25 -13.07
CA GLY A 257 -0.65 -12.70 -12.24
C GLY A 257 -0.31 -12.63 -10.76
N GLU A 258 -0.69 -11.56 -10.07
CA GLU A 258 -0.45 -11.33 -8.63
C GLU A 258 -0.90 -12.53 -7.76
N ASN A 259 -2.13 -13.00 -7.95
CA ASN A 259 -2.69 -14.16 -7.22
C ASN A 259 -2.00 -15.49 -7.56
N SER A 260 -1.28 -15.54 -8.67
CA SER A 260 -0.58 -16.68 -9.25
C SER A 260 0.95 -16.54 -9.13
N PHE A 261 1.44 -15.67 -8.23
CA PHE A 261 2.87 -15.48 -7.99
C PHE A 261 3.33 -16.17 -6.70
N ARG A 262 4.38 -17.00 -6.75
CA ARG A 262 4.92 -17.74 -5.59
C ARG A 262 6.44 -17.79 -5.61
N TYR A 263 7.08 -17.46 -4.49
CA TYR A 263 8.52 -17.52 -4.30
C TYR A 263 8.90 -18.17 -2.96
N LYS A 264 10.18 -18.53 -2.81
CA LYS A 264 10.78 -19.05 -1.58
C LYS A 264 12.01 -18.25 -1.19
#